data_AF-A0A1D1WC28-F1
#
_entry.id   AF-A0A1D1WC28-F1
#
_cell.length_a   1.000
_cell.length_b   1.000
_cell.length_c   1.000
_cell.angle_alpha   90.00
_cell.angle_beta   90.00
_cell.angle_gamma   90.00
#
_symmetry.space_group_name_H-M   'P 1'
#
loop_
_entity.id
_entity.type
_entity.pdbx_description
1 polymer ?
#
loop_
_entity_poly.entity_id
_entity_poly.type
_entity_poly.pdbx_seq_one_letter_code
_entity_poly.pdbx_strand_id
1 'polypeptide(L)'
;MFGTVLKELLSDSNRPTDINDGSWLAGHFLNRTFTLDTGPIVLDETGERQQPLTVQHFQGSNAWPVTVMTLDAFAARFTDSTKLLWPVPFPPPNEPPCGFYESPNQISLIVGCLALLLLLLLFVAILIGIGLRTSRRAAGEASAWDGYQLEQQLLRLALGFSSAATISPSTPAIRMNHRLSTVEQRNPAEIALPYF
;
A
#
# COMPACT_ATOMS: atom_id res chain seq x y z
N MET A 1 8.61 -9.09 53.46
CA MET A 1 8.99 -7.68 53.30
C MET A 1 8.45 -6.84 54.46
N PHE A 2 7.14 -6.64 54.58
CA PHE A 2 6.55 -5.80 55.64
C PHE A 2 6.96 -6.23 57.07
N GLY A 3 6.84 -7.51 57.41
CA GLY A 3 7.25 -8.01 58.72
C GLY A 3 8.74 -7.80 59.04
N THR A 4 9.61 -7.80 58.03
CA THR A 4 11.05 -7.52 58.19
C THR A 4 11.26 -6.06 58.58
N VAL A 5 10.65 -5.13 57.85
CA VAL A 5 10.72 -3.70 58.16
C VAL A 5 10.13 -3.44 59.55
N LEU A 6 8.96 -3.99 59.85
CA LEU A 6 8.31 -3.80 61.15
C LEU A 6 9.18 -4.34 62.31
N LYS A 7 9.82 -5.50 62.14
CA LYS A 7 10.74 -6.05 63.14
C LYS A 7 11.93 -5.13 63.38
N GLU A 8 12.53 -4.58 62.32
CA GLU A 8 13.65 -3.64 62.43
C GLU A 8 13.24 -2.38 63.20
N LEU A 9 12.08 -1.82 62.86
CA LEU A 9 11.55 -0.62 63.53
C LEU A 9 11.26 -0.85 65.01
N LEU A 10 10.64 -1.97 65.35
CA LEU A 10 10.35 -2.31 66.75
C LEU A 10 11.59 -2.68 67.56
N SER A 11 12.69 -3.05 66.91
CA SER A 11 13.94 -3.41 67.59
C SER A 11 14.82 -2.19 67.90
N ASP A 12 14.57 -1.04 67.27
CA ASP A 12 15.33 0.20 67.50
C ASP A 12 14.70 1.02 68.64
N SER A 13 15.10 0.71 69.88
CA SER A 13 14.59 1.39 71.09
C SER A 13 14.98 2.86 71.19
N ASN A 14 15.90 3.34 70.34
CA ASN A 14 16.48 4.68 70.43
C ASN A 14 15.79 5.70 69.51
N ARG A 15 14.81 5.29 68.72
CA ARG A 15 14.08 6.18 67.80
C ARG A 15 12.59 6.24 68.14
N PRO A 16 12.00 7.45 68.28
CA PRO A 16 10.56 7.57 68.38
C PRO A 16 9.94 7.00 67.09
N THR A 17 9.25 5.88 67.21
CA THR A 17 8.68 5.13 66.10
C THR A 17 7.20 5.51 66.01
N ASP A 18 6.82 6.40 65.10
CA ASP A 18 5.41 6.65 64.81
C ASP A 18 4.94 5.73 63.67
N ILE A 19 4.47 4.55 64.05
CA ILE A 19 3.98 3.53 63.10
C ILE A 19 2.70 4.01 62.40
N ASN A 20 2.03 5.05 62.92
CA ASN A 20 0.83 5.61 62.28
C ASN A 20 1.16 6.59 61.15
N ASP A 21 2.42 7.06 61.04
CA ASP A 21 2.87 7.83 59.90
C ASP A 21 3.24 6.88 58.74
N GLY A 22 2.29 6.70 57.83
CA GLY A 22 2.47 5.86 56.65
C GLY A 22 3.56 6.35 55.71
N SER A 23 3.83 7.66 55.65
CA SER A 23 4.87 8.22 54.77
C SER A 23 6.25 7.89 55.33
N TRP A 24 6.42 8.06 56.65
CA TRP A 24 7.63 7.67 57.36
C TRP A 24 7.88 6.17 57.24
N LEU A 25 6.86 5.34 57.47
CA LEU A 25 6.95 3.89 57.33
C LEU A 25 7.29 3.46 55.90
N ALA A 26 6.68 4.08 54.88
CA ALA A 26 6.98 3.83 53.47
C ALA A 26 8.44 4.16 53.12
N GLY A 27 9.02 5.21 53.71
CA GLY A 27 10.43 5.56 53.56
C GLY A 27 11.40 4.43 53.92
N HIS A 28 11.01 3.52 54.82
CA HIS A 28 11.81 2.35 55.19
C HIS A 28 11.76 1.20 54.18
N PHE A 29 10.95 1.31 53.12
CA PHE A 29 10.92 0.37 52.00
C PHE A 29 11.72 0.85 50.79
N LEU A 30 11.96 2.16 50.65
CA LEU A 30 12.64 2.75 49.50
C LEU A 30 14.12 2.35 49.46
N ASN A 31 14.66 2.22 48.23
CA ASN A 31 16.06 1.91 47.95
C ASN A 31 16.60 0.72 48.77
N ARG A 32 15.82 -0.37 48.84
CA ARG A 32 16.12 -1.55 49.66
C ARG A 32 15.94 -2.83 48.89
N THR A 33 16.81 -3.80 49.21
CA THR A 33 16.74 -5.17 48.72
C THR A 33 16.24 -6.09 49.82
N PHE A 34 15.19 -6.84 49.54
CA PHE A 34 14.59 -7.84 50.42
C PHE A 34 14.90 -9.23 49.89
N THR A 35 15.56 -10.05 50.70
CA THR A 35 15.82 -11.45 50.34
C THR A 35 14.62 -12.30 50.78
N LEU A 36 13.98 -12.97 49.84
CA LEU A 36 12.85 -13.88 50.07
C LEU A 36 13.19 -15.27 49.52
N ASP A 37 12.39 -16.27 49.86
CA ASP A 37 12.54 -17.63 49.34
C ASP A 37 12.41 -17.69 47.81
N THR A 38 11.69 -16.74 47.21
CA THR A 38 11.53 -16.58 45.75
C THR A 38 12.67 -15.80 45.09
N GLY A 39 13.69 -15.38 45.84
CA GLY A 39 14.79 -14.53 45.37
C GLY A 39 14.71 -13.08 45.87
N PRO A 40 15.69 -12.24 45.48
CA PRO A 40 15.77 -10.85 45.91
C PRO A 40 14.66 -10.00 45.25
N ILE A 41 14.06 -9.11 46.03
CA ILE A 41 13.17 -8.05 45.56
C ILE A 41 13.82 -6.72 45.88
N VAL A 42 14.05 -5.89 44.86
CA VAL A 42 14.60 -4.54 45.04
C VAL A 42 13.51 -3.51 44.80
N LEU A 43 13.37 -2.59 45.74
CA LEU A 43 12.59 -1.37 45.59
C LEU A 43 13.54 -0.20 45.36
N ASP A 44 13.26 0.62 44.35
CA ASP A 44 14.08 1.79 44.02
C ASP A 44 13.75 3.01 44.90
N GLU A 45 14.33 4.18 44.56
CA GLU A 45 14.06 5.43 45.28
C GLU A 45 12.61 5.92 45.18
N THR A 46 11.85 5.47 44.18
CA THR A 46 10.43 5.82 43.99
C THR A 46 9.48 4.84 44.67
N GLY A 47 10.01 3.71 45.14
CA GLY A 47 9.24 2.63 45.75
C GLY A 47 8.68 1.65 44.72
N GLU A 48 9.13 1.75 43.47
CA GLU A 48 8.81 0.78 42.44
C GLU A 48 9.69 -0.46 42.58
N ARG A 49 9.08 -1.62 42.32
CA ARG A 49 9.81 -2.89 42.31
C ARG A 49 10.54 -3.04 41.00
N GLN A 50 11.86 -3.22 41.08
CA GLN A 50 12.66 -3.69 39.96
C GLN A 50 12.27 -5.14 39.65
N GLN A 51 11.44 -5.31 38.63
CA GLN A 51 10.89 -6.61 38.26
C GLN A 51 11.75 -7.24 37.15
N PRO A 52 12.41 -8.38 37.40
CA PRO A 52 13.03 -9.13 36.32
C PRO A 52 11.94 -9.64 35.37
N LEU A 53 12.17 -9.49 34.08
CA LEU A 53 11.28 -10.01 33.04
C LEU A 53 11.90 -11.24 32.40
N THR A 54 11.06 -12.18 31.99
CA THR A 54 11.50 -13.33 31.21
C THR A 54 10.71 -13.37 29.91
N VAL A 55 11.39 -13.62 28.80
CA VAL A 55 10.77 -13.84 27.50
C VAL A 55 10.79 -15.34 27.26
N GLN A 56 9.60 -15.89 27.03
CA GLN A 56 9.43 -17.29 26.71
C GLN A 56 8.98 -17.47 25.26
N HIS A 57 9.43 -18.53 24.62
CA HIS A 57 9.17 -18.80 23.21
C HIS A 57 8.91 -20.29 22.99
N PHE A 58 7.93 -20.62 22.15
CA PHE A 58 7.66 -22.01 21.73
C PHE A 58 8.62 -22.43 20.63
N GLN A 59 9.54 -23.34 20.94
CA GLN A 59 10.56 -23.78 19.99
C GLN A 59 10.25 -25.17 19.44
N GLY A 60 10.15 -25.29 18.11
CA GLY A 60 10.00 -26.57 17.43
C GLY A 60 8.73 -27.33 17.84
N SER A 61 8.89 -28.60 18.21
CA SER A 61 7.81 -29.47 18.67
C SER A 61 7.63 -29.49 20.19
N ASN A 62 8.26 -28.57 20.92
CA ASN A 62 8.14 -28.53 22.38
C ASN A 62 6.70 -28.18 22.77
N ALA A 63 6.11 -28.99 23.65
CA ALA A 63 4.77 -28.74 24.18
C ALA A 63 4.72 -27.52 25.10
N TRP A 64 5.86 -27.08 25.63
CA TRP A 64 5.98 -26.00 26.60
C TRP A 64 6.94 -24.91 26.10
N PRO A 65 6.67 -23.64 26.42
CA PRO A 65 7.54 -22.55 26.03
C PRO A 65 8.83 -22.60 26.85
N VAL A 66 9.94 -22.21 26.23
CA VAL A 66 11.26 -22.16 26.87
C VAL A 66 11.68 -20.71 27.08
N THR A 67 12.35 -20.41 28.20
CA THR A 67 12.92 -19.09 28.44
C THR A 67 14.08 -18.85 27.47
N VAL A 68 13.95 -17.82 26.64
CA VAL A 68 14.94 -17.45 25.62
C VAL A 68 15.75 -16.22 26.02
N MET A 69 15.14 -15.31 26.76
CA MET A 69 15.81 -14.11 27.26
C MET A 69 15.34 -13.78 28.67
N THR A 70 16.23 -13.15 29.44
CA THR A 70 15.93 -12.61 30.77
C THR A 70 16.39 -11.16 30.85
N LEU A 71 15.52 -10.26 31.33
CA LEU A 71 15.86 -8.88 31.62
C LEU A 71 16.53 -8.82 32.99
N ASP A 72 17.79 -8.42 33.02
CA ASP A 72 18.42 -7.96 34.25
C ASP A 72 17.83 -6.58 34.59
N ALA A 73 17.08 -6.53 35.69
CA ALA A 73 16.39 -5.32 36.12
C ALA A 73 17.36 -4.21 36.54
N PHE A 74 18.57 -4.54 37.02
CA PHE A 74 19.57 -3.55 37.41
C PHE A 74 20.33 -3.00 36.20
N ALA A 75 20.69 -3.88 35.27
CA ALA A 75 21.41 -3.48 34.06
C ALA A 75 20.49 -2.92 32.96
N ALA A 76 19.16 -2.99 33.17
CA ALA A 76 18.13 -2.65 32.19
C ALA A 76 18.40 -3.30 30.82
N ARG A 77 18.88 -4.55 30.83
CA ARG A 77 19.38 -5.23 29.63
C ARG A 77 18.89 -6.66 29.55
N PHE A 78 18.39 -7.04 28.38
CA PHE A 78 18.10 -8.44 28.07
C PHE A 78 19.38 -9.22 27.85
N THR A 79 19.42 -10.40 28.44
CA THR A 79 20.48 -11.40 28.31
C THR A 79 19.90 -12.63 27.66
N ASP A 80 20.58 -13.16 26.65
CA ASP A 80 20.15 -14.37 25.96
C ASP A 80 20.39 -15.58 26.86
N SER A 81 19.32 -16.29 27.20
CA SER A 81 19.39 -17.55 27.94
C SER A 81 19.51 -18.73 26.98
N THR A 82 18.79 -18.68 25.86
CA THR A 82 18.74 -19.72 24.83
C THR A 82 18.62 -19.07 23.46
N LYS A 83 19.27 -19.65 22.44
CA LYS A 83 19.14 -19.18 21.05
C LYS A 83 17.67 -19.20 20.61
N LEU A 84 17.20 -18.08 20.06
CA LEU A 84 15.86 -17.95 19.51
C LEU A 84 15.77 -18.69 18.15
N LEU A 85 14.77 -19.56 18.00
CA LEU A 85 14.52 -20.29 16.76
C LEU A 85 13.32 -19.68 16.06
N TRP A 86 13.59 -19.06 14.91
CA TRP A 86 12.56 -18.57 14.02
C TRP A 86 12.25 -19.62 12.94
N PRO A 87 11.01 -19.68 12.40
CA PRO A 87 10.69 -20.57 11.29
C PRO A 87 11.55 -20.34 10.03
N VAL A 88 12.08 -19.12 9.87
CA VAL A 88 13.06 -18.73 8.86
C VAL A 88 14.34 -18.22 9.56
N PRO A 89 15.51 -18.11 8.90
CA PRO A 89 16.79 -17.80 9.57
C PRO A 89 16.88 -16.43 10.28
N PHE A 90 15.86 -15.58 10.16
CA PHE A 90 15.82 -14.22 10.70
C PHE A 90 14.44 -13.94 11.34
N PRO A 91 14.34 -13.01 12.31
CA PRO A 91 13.04 -12.59 12.83
C PRO A 91 12.19 -11.98 11.71
N PRO A 92 10.86 -12.15 11.73
CA PRO A 92 10.00 -11.43 10.80
C PRO A 92 10.21 -9.91 10.98
N PRO A 93 10.18 -9.13 9.89
CA PRO A 93 10.30 -7.69 9.99
C PRO A 93 9.14 -7.13 10.82
N ASN A 94 9.42 -6.12 11.66
CA ASN A 94 8.39 -5.48 12.49
C ASN A 94 7.32 -4.79 11.64
N GLU A 95 7.66 -4.37 10.43
CA GLU A 95 6.76 -3.74 9.46
C GLU A 95 6.63 -4.62 8.21
N PRO A 96 5.41 -4.84 7.68
CA PRO A 96 5.24 -5.57 6.44
C PRO A 96 5.86 -4.80 5.24
N PRO A 97 6.32 -5.48 4.18
CA PRO A 97 6.96 -4.82 3.03
C PRO A 97 6.10 -3.75 2.33
N CYS A 98 4.78 -3.81 2.46
CA CYS A 98 3.83 -2.86 1.89
C CYS A 98 3.41 -1.73 2.85
N GLY A 99 4.02 -1.65 4.04
CA GLY A 99 3.58 -0.76 5.12
C GLY A 99 2.34 -1.28 5.85
N PHE A 100 2.13 -0.78 7.07
CA PHE A 100 0.97 -1.18 7.89
C PHE A 100 -0.37 -0.69 7.33
N TYR A 101 -0.35 0.50 6.75
CA TYR A 101 -1.48 1.06 6.04
C TYR A 101 -1.34 0.66 4.60
N GLU A 102 -2.45 0.24 3.99
CA GLU A 102 -2.56 0.06 2.54
C GLU A 102 -2.31 1.39 1.85
N SER A 103 -1.04 1.80 1.72
CA SER A 103 -0.67 2.75 0.70
C SER A 103 -1.07 2.05 -0.61
N PRO A 104 -1.92 2.66 -1.45
CA PRO A 104 -2.40 2.01 -2.66
C PRO A 104 -1.16 1.53 -3.41
N ASN A 105 -1.02 0.21 -3.50
CA ASN A 105 0.17 -0.47 -3.98
C ASN A 105 0.73 0.32 -5.15
N GLN A 106 1.92 0.92 -5.02
CA GLN A 106 2.52 1.66 -6.13
C GLN A 106 2.62 0.78 -7.38
N ILE A 107 2.73 -0.54 -7.18
CA ILE A 107 2.63 -1.56 -8.22
C ILE A 107 1.30 -1.48 -8.98
N SER A 108 0.16 -1.31 -8.29
CA SER A 108 -1.16 -1.15 -8.93
C SER A 108 -1.24 0.14 -9.74
N LEU A 109 -0.63 1.23 -9.26
CA LEU A 109 -0.56 2.48 -10.01
C LEU A 109 0.31 2.31 -11.28
N ILE A 110 1.47 1.68 -11.17
CA ILE A 110 2.38 1.43 -12.30
C ILE A 110 1.71 0.53 -13.34
N VAL A 111 1.08 -0.58 -12.92
CA VAL A 111 0.36 -1.48 -13.82
C VAL A 111 -0.80 -0.76 -14.50
N GLY A 112 -1.56 0.06 -13.76
CA GLY A 112 -2.62 0.89 -14.32
C GLY A 112 -2.11 1.88 -15.37
N CYS A 113 -1.01 2.58 -15.08
CA CYS A 113 -0.39 3.51 -16.03
C CYS A 113 0.14 2.81 -17.28
N LEU A 114 0.77 1.64 -17.15
CA LEU A 114 1.27 0.86 -18.30
C LEU A 114 0.12 0.36 -19.18
N ALA A 115 -0.97 -0.11 -18.58
CA ALA A 115 -2.15 -0.54 -19.32
C ALA A 115 -2.79 0.63 -20.09
N LEU A 116 -2.91 1.81 -19.47
CA LEU A 116 -3.41 3.02 -20.12
C LEU A 116 -2.53 3.44 -21.30
N LEU A 117 -1.20 3.42 -21.12
CA LEU A 117 -0.23 3.75 -22.15
C LEU A 117 -0.36 2.80 -23.36
N LEU A 118 -0.48 1.49 -23.12
CA LEU A 118 -0.68 0.48 -24.16
C LEU A 118 -1.97 0.72 -24.95
N LEU A 119 -3.08 1.03 -24.28
CA LEU A 119 -4.34 1.35 -24.93
C LEU A 119 -4.22 2.60 -25.82
N LEU A 120 -3.50 3.62 -25.37
CA LEU A 120 -3.29 4.86 -26.12
C LEU A 120 -2.43 4.61 -27.37
N LEU A 121 -1.36 3.81 -27.26
CA LEU A 121 -0.54 3.40 -28.41
C LEU A 121 -1.36 2.60 -29.43
N LEU A 122 -2.21 1.69 -28.97
CA LEU A 122 -3.07 0.87 -29.83
C LEU A 122 -4.10 1.74 -30.56
N PHE A 123 -4.68 2.73 -29.89
CA PHE A 123 -5.59 3.70 -30.49
C PHE A 123 -4.91 4.53 -31.59
N VAL A 124 -3.70 5.04 -31.34
CA VAL A 124 -2.91 5.78 -32.34
C VAL A 124 -2.59 4.90 -33.55
N ALA A 125 -2.21 3.64 -33.33
CA ALA A 125 -1.95 2.70 -34.41
C ALA A 125 -3.19 2.45 -35.29
N ILE A 126 -4.38 2.35 -34.68
CA ILE A 126 -5.65 2.23 -35.42
C ILE A 126 -5.91 3.47 -36.27
N LEU A 127 -5.72 4.68 -35.72
CA LEU A 127 -5.91 5.92 -36.47
C LEU A 127 -4.95 6.04 -37.66
N ILE A 128 -3.68 5.69 -37.48
CA ILE A 128 -2.70 5.63 -38.57
C ILE A 128 -3.15 4.60 -39.62
N GLY A 129 -3.61 3.43 -39.20
CA GLY A 129 -4.13 2.40 -40.11
C GLY A 129 -5.34 2.85 -40.92
N ILE A 130 -6.28 3.58 -40.29
CA ILE A 130 -7.44 4.18 -40.98
C ILE A 130 -6.97 5.25 -41.97
N GLY A 131 -6.08 6.16 -41.56
CA GLY A 131 -5.52 7.20 -42.42
C GLY A 131 -4.81 6.64 -43.65
N LEU A 132 -3.98 5.60 -43.48
CA LEU A 132 -3.32 4.94 -44.61
C LEU A 132 -4.33 4.27 -45.55
N ARG A 133 -5.42 3.69 -45.03
CA ARG A 133 -6.48 3.10 -45.86
C ARG A 133 -7.24 4.16 -46.65
N THR A 134 -7.58 5.30 -46.04
CA THR A 134 -8.30 6.38 -46.74
C THR A 134 -7.40 7.05 -47.79
N SER A 135 -6.13 7.30 -47.48
CA SER A 135 -5.17 7.83 -48.46
C SER A 135 -4.98 6.90 -49.65
N ARG A 136 -4.93 5.58 -49.44
CA ARG A 136 -4.86 4.60 -50.55
C ARG A 136 -6.10 4.60 -51.42
N ARG A 137 -7.29 4.75 -50.83
CA ARG A 137 -8.55 4.88 -51.58
C ARG A 137 -8.58 6.15 -52.42
N ALA A 138 -8.20 7.28 -51.83
CA ALA A 138 -8.12 8.56 -52.54
C ALA A 138 -7.10 8.53 -53.69
N ALA A 139 -5.93 7.90 -53.49
CA ALA A 139 -4.94 7.73 -54.56
C ALA A 139 -5.43 6.79 -55.68
N GLY A 140 -6.18 5.73 -55.34
CA GLY A 140 -6.81 4.84 -56.32
C GLY A 140 -7.86 5.56 -57.17
N GLU A 141 -8.72 6.36 -56.54
CA GLU A 141 -9.70 7.19 -57.27
C GLU A 141 -9.02 8.22 -58.17
N ALA A 142 -8.01 8.94 -57.68
CA ALA A 142 -7.25 9.89 -58.50
C ALA A 142 -6.62 9.23 -59.75
N SER A 143 -6.03 8.03 -59.59
CA SER A 143 -5.47 7.28 -60.73
C SER A 143 -6.52 6.82 -61.74
N ALA A 144 -7.75 6.53 -61.29
CA ALA A 144 -8.84 6.15 -62.18
C ALA A 144 -9.31 7.35 -63.03
N TRP A 145 -9.40 8.55 -62.44
CA TRP A 145 -9.76 9.77 -63.15
C TRP A 145 -8.72 10.19 -64.20
N ASP A 146 -7.42 10.01 -63.92
CA ASP A 146 -6.35 10.29 -64.89
C ASP A 146 -6.42 9.36 -66.12
N GLY A 147 -6.76 8.09 -65.93
CA GLY A 147 -7.00 7.15 -67.03
C GLY A 147 -8.18 7.56 -67.92
N TYR A 148 -9.30 7.95 -67.33
CA TYR A 148 -10.47 8.44 -68.07
C TYR A 148 -10.18 9.74 -68.84
N GLN A 149 -9.39 10.66 -68.29
CA GLN A 149 -9.01 11.87 -69.01
C GLN A 149 -8.13 11.58 -70.22
N LEU A 150 -7.19 10.63 -70.11
CA LEU A 150 -6.32 10.25 -71.23
C LEU A 150 -7.11 9.63 -72.38
N GLU A 151 -8.08 8.74 -72.08
CA GLU A 151 -8.99 8.20 -73.10
C GLU A 151 -9.85 9.28 -73.74
N GLN A 152 -10.39 10.23 -72.98
CA GLN A 152 -11.15 11.34 -73.54
C GLN A 152 -10.31 12.26 -74.42
N GLN A 153 -9.04 12.51 -74.07
CA GLN A 153 -8.13 13.28 -74.92
C GLN A 153 -7.78 12.54 -76.21
N LEU A 154 -7.54 11.22 -76.16
CA LEU A 154 -7.30 10.40 -77.35
C LEU A 154 -8.53 10.34 -78.26
N LEU A 155 -9.74 10.19 -77.71
CA LEU A 155 -10.99 10.23 -78.47
C LEU A 155 -11.22 11.61 -79.10
N ARG A 156 -10.90 12.71 -78.40
CA ARG A 156 -10.97 14.06 -78.97
C ARG A 156 -9.98 14.28 -80.11
N LEU A 157 -8.76 13.75 -79.99
CA LEU A 157 -7.75 13.80 -81.06
C LEU A 157 -8.15 12.94 -82.27
N ALA A 158 -8.71 11.76 -82.04
CA ALA A 158 -9.14 10.84 -83.10
C ALA A 158 -10.37 11.35 -83.87
N LEU A 159 -11.28 12.06 -83.20
CA LEU A 159 -12.55 12.53 -83.80
C LEU A 159 -12.50 13.97 -84.33
N GLY A 160 -11.36 14.68 -84.21
CA GLY A 160 -11.18 16.01 -84.80
C GLY A 160 -12.18 17.08 -84.33
N PHE A 161 -12.79 16.92 -83.15
CA PHE A 161 -13.80 17.85 -82.65
C PHE A 161 -13.15 19.07 -81.99
N SER A 162 -13.10 20.17 -82.74
CA SER A 162 -13.07 21.51 -82.18
C SER A 162 -14.49 21.90 -81.83
N SER A 163 -14.78 22.20 -80.56
CA SER A 163 -15.69 23.30 -80.16
C SER A 163 -15.92 23.40 -78.65
N ALA A 164 -15.92 24.65 -78.23
CA ALA A 164 -16.27 25.16 -76.92
C ALA A 164 -17.75 24.90 -76.59
N ALA A 165 -18.01 24.34 -75.41
CA ALA A 165 -19.31 24.42 -74.76
C ALA A 165 -19.08 24.49 -73.24
N THR A 166 -19.13 25.71 -72.72
CA THR A 166 -19.12 26.01 -71.29
C THR A 166 -20.47 25.63 -70.70
N ILE A 167 -20.54 24.52 -69.97
CA ILE A 167 -21.72 24.14 -69.19
C ILE A 167 -21.43 24.45 -67.73
N SER A 168 -22.26 25.33 -67.16
CA SER A 168 -22.24 25.75 -65.75
C SER A 168 -22.80 24.63 -64.85
N PRO A 169 -22.06 24.13 -63.85
CA PRO A 169 -22.58 23.12 -62.93
C PRO A 169 -23.43 23.77 -61.83
N SER A 170 -24.69 23.35 -61.73
CA SER A 170 -25.59 23.68 -60.63
C SER A 170 -25.31 22.78 -59.42
N THR A 171 -25.06 23.42 -58.28
CA THR A 171 -24.73 22.80 -56.99
C THR A 171 -25.99 22.19 -56.35
N PRO A 172 -26.01 20.88 -55.99
CA PRO A 172 -27.07 20.34 -55.15
C PRO A 172 -26.79 20.62 -53.66
N ALA A 173 -27.81 21.15 -52.97
CA ALA A 173 -27.78 21.42 -51.54
C ALA A 173 -27.90 20.11 -50.73
N ILE A 174 -26.90 19.83 -49.90
CA ILE A 174 -26.86 18.68 -48.99
C ILE A 174 -27.61 19.04 -47.71
N ARG A 175 -28.73 18.35 -47.45
CA ARG A 175 -29.55 18.47 -46.24
C ARG A 175 -28.96 17.59 -45.13
N MET A 176 -28.35 18.20 -44.11
CA MET A 176 -27.89 17.49 -42.91
C MET A 176 -29.05 17.25 -41.93
N ASN A 177 -29.34 15.99 -41.63
CA ASN A 177 -30.24 15.60 -40.55
C ASN A 177 -29.44 15.42 -39.26
N HIS A 178 -29.61 16.34 -38.31
CA HIS A 178 -29.13 16.19 -36.94
C HIS A 178 -30.00 15.16 -36.20
N ARG A 179 -29.42 14.01 -35.86
CA ARG A 179 -30.03 13.02 -34.95
C ARG A 179 -29.40 13.20 -33.57
N LEU A 180 -30.16 13.78 -32.63
CA LEU A 180 -29.79 13.81 -31.22
C LEU A 180 -29.89 12.39 -30.64
N SER A 181 -28.77 11.85 -30.18
CA SER A 181 -28.74 10.66 -29.33
C SER A 181 -28.87 11.08 -27.87
N THR A 182 -29.99 10.72 -27.26
CA THR A 182 -30.20 10.75 -25.81
C THR A 182 -29.25 9.76 -25.14
N VAL A 183 -28.40 10.28 -24.26
CA VAL A 183 -27.53 9.50 -23.38
C VAL A 183 -28.38 9.01 -22.21
N GLU A 184 -28.61 7.71 -22.17
CA GLU A 184 -29.30 7.02 -21.08
C GLU A 184 -28.36 6.91 -19.87
N GLN A 185 -28.68 7.67 -18.83
CA GLN A 185 -27.91 7.77 -17.60
C GLN A 185 -28.20 6.54 -16.73
N ARG A 186 -27.31 5.55 -16.78
CA ARG A 186 -27.41 4.31 -16.02
C ARG A 186 -27.02 4.56 -14.55
N ASN A 187 -27.97 4.35 -13.65
CA ASN A 187 -27.81 4.36 -12.20
C ASN A 187 -26.81 3.27 -11.73
N PRO A 188 -25.78 3.58 -10.92
CA PRO A 188 -25.01 2.56 -10.21
C PRO A 188 -25.74 2.19 -8.92
N ALA A 189 -26.39 1.03 -8.95
CA ALA A 189 -26.86 0.36 -7.74
C ALA A 189 -25.65 -0.19 -6.96
N GLU A 190 -25.61 0.17 -5.67
CA GLU A 190 -25.64 -0.78 -4.57
C GLU A 190 -24.51 -1.83 -4.54
N ILE A 191 -23.38 -1.44 -3.96
CA ILE A 191 -22.34 -2.35 -3.48
C ILE A 191 -22.68 -2.71 -2.03
N ALA A 192 -23.38 -3.83 -1.84
CA ALA A 192 -23.51 -4.47 -0.55
C ALA A 192 -22.22 -5.25 -0.24
N LEU A 193 -21.52 -4.87 0.81
CA LEU A 193 -20.44 -5.65 1.40
C LEU A 193 -21.03 -6.62 2.44
N PRO A 194 -20.70 -7.92 2.40
CA PRO A 194 -20.87 -8.79 3.55
C PRO A 194 -19.62 -8.66 4.42
N TYR A 195 -19.76 -8.13 5.63
CA TYR A 195 -18.77 -8.33 6.68
C TYR A 195 -19.22 -9.46 7.60
N PHE A 196 -18.19 -10.25 7.93
CA PHE A 196 -18.12 -11.45 8.75
C PHE A 196 -18.59 -11.27 10.19
#